data_AF-A0A7W1DGC9-F1
#
_entry.id   AF-A0A7W1DGC9-F1
#
_cell.length_a   1.000
_cell.length_b   1.000
_cell.length_c   1.000
_cell.angle_alpha   90.00
_cell.angle_beta   90.00
_cell.angle_gamma   90.00
#
_symmetry.space_group_name_H-M   'P 1'
#
loop_
_entity.id
_entity.type
_entity.pdbx_description
1 polymer ?
#
loop_
_entity_poly.entity_id
_entity_poly.type
_entity_poly.pdbx_seq_one_letter_code
_entity_poly.pdbx_strand_id
1 'polypeptide(L)'
;MAVVVIIGILAAIAIPNYIGQQDKAKDAAAMAQLRTAATSQQLYYVDQNAYAGTATELEAYGFRQGEQEVTVGAADASTYCMEAPGGGGTFKITQDTGRPESGTC
;
A
#
# COMPACT_ATOMS: atom_id res chain seq x y z
N MET A 1 -41.30 18.89 -3.18
CA MET A 1 -40.93 17.80 -2.24
C MET A 1 -40.52 16.50 -2.95
N ALA A 2 -41.10 16.16 -4.12
CA ALA A 2 -40.80 14.92 -4.85
C ALA A 2 -39.31 14.66 -5.16
N VAL A 3 -38.53 15.70 -5.49
CA VAL A 3 -37.08 15.56 -5.80
C VAL A 3 -36.28 15.03 -4.60
N VAL A 4 -36.60 15.50 -3.39
CA VAL A 4 -35.91 15.10 -2.16
C VAL A 4 -36.17 13.62 -1.85
N VAL A 5 -37.38 13.14 -2.13
CA VAL A 5 -37.76 11.72 -1.95
C VAL A 5 -36.99 10.82 -2.92
N ILE A 6 -36.87 11.22 -4.18
CA ILE A 6 -36.16 10.42 -5.20
C ILE A 6 -34.66 10.37 -4.91
N ILE A 7 -34.03 11.48 -4.52
CA ILE A 7 -32.61 11.50 -4.13
C ILE A 7 -32.35 10.62 -2.91
N GLY A 8 -33.27 10.58 -1.93
CA GLY A 8 -33.17 9.71 -0.75
C GLY A 8 -33.14 8.21 -1.09
N ILE A 9 -33.97 7.76 -2.04
CA ILE A 9 -34.00 6.36 -2.48
C ILE A 9 -32.72 5.98 -3.21
N LEU A 10 -32.23 6.85 -4.11
CA LEU A 10 -30.99 6.61 -4.85
C LEU A 10 -29.76 6.58 -3.93
N ALA A 11 -29.68 7.49 -2.96
CA ALA A 11 -28.58 7.54 -2.00
C ALA A 11 -28.51 6.27 -1.13
N ALA A 12 -29.65 5.74 -0.70
CA ALA A 12 -29.71 4.53 0.12
C ALA A 12 -29.09 3.30 -0.55
N ILE A 13 -29.18 3.18 -1.89
CA ILE A 13 -28.58 2.08 -2.65
C ILE A 13 -27.11 2.36 -2.98
N ALA A 14 -26.77 3.62 -3.26
CA ALA A 14 -25.43 4.01 -3.72
C ALA A 14 -24.37 4.02 -2.60
N ILE A 15 -24.72 4.50 -1.40
CA ILE A 15 -23.79 4.62 -0.27
C ILE A 15 -23.10 3.31 0.12
N PRO A 16 -23.81 2.17 0.31
CA PRO A 16 -23.15 0.93 0.72
C PRO A 16 -22.18 0.39 -0.34
N ASN A 17 -22.50 0.54 -1.63
CA ASN A 17 -21.61 0.13 -2.70
C ASN A 17 -20.35 1.02 -2.76
N TYR A 18 -20.50 2.33 -2.56
CA TYR A 18 -19.38 3.28 -2.57
C TYR A 18 -18.35 3.02 -1.47
N ILE A 19 -18.77 2.56 -0.28
CA ILE A 19 -17.84 2.22 0.81
C ILE A 19 -16.99 0.99 0.45
N GLY A 20 -17.62 -0.10 -0.02
CA GLY A 20 -16.88 -1.30 -0.42
C GLY A 20 -15.96 -1.11 -1.63
N GLN A 21 -16.25 -0.13 -2.50
CA GLN A 21 -15.35 0.24 -3.60
C GLN A 21 -14.14 1.03 -3.11
N GLN A 22 -14.31 1.93 -2.13
CA GLN A 22 -13.20 2.66 -1.53
C GLN A 22 -12.22 1.74 -0.83
N ASP A 23 -12.69 0.73 -0.10
CA ASP A 23 -11.79 -0.21 0.58
C ASP A 23 -10.93 -0.99 -0.42
N LYS A 24 -11.53 -1.45 -1.53
CA LYS A 24 -10.79 -2.09 -2.63
C LYS A 24 -9.80 -1.15 -3.32
N ALA A 25 -10.16 0.12 -3.46
CA ALA A 25 -9.26 1.12 -4.04
C ALA A 25 -8.05 1.37 -3.13
N LYS A 26 -8.25 1.43 -1.81
CA LYS A 26 -7.18 1.52 -0.81
C LYS A 26 -6.30 0.28 -0.79
N ASP A 27 -6.88 -0.91 -0.89
CA ASP A 27 -6.10 -2.15 -1.00
C ASP A 27 -5.22 -2.16 -2.25
N ALA A 28 -5.78 -1.76 -3.40
CA ALA A 28 -5.03 -1.65 -4.65
C ALA A 28 -3.93 -0.58 -4.57
N ALA A 29 -4.20 0.54 -3.89
CA ALA A 29 -3.22 1.60 -3.66
C ALA A 29 -2.08 1.12 -2.74
N ALA A 30 -2.38 0.43 -1.63
CA ALA A 30 -1.37 -0.20 -0.77
C ALA A 30 -0.45 -1.14 -1.57
N MET A 31 -1.04 -2.04 -2.37
CA MET A 31 -0.26 -2.97 -3.20
C MET A 31 0.60 -2.24 -4.25
N ALA A 32 0.11 -1.15 -4.83
CA ALA A 32 0.88 -0.35 -5.78
C ALA A 32 2.04 0.36 -5.10
N GLN A 33 1.81 0.99 -3.94
CA GLN A 33 2.84 1.64 -3.14
C GLN A 33 3.94 0.66 -2.74
N LEU A 34 3.57 -0.55 -2.26
CA LEU A 34 4.53 -1.61 -1.92
C LEU A 34 5.39 -2.05 -3.11
N ARG A 35 4.83 -2.08 -4.33
CA ARG A 35 5.61 -2.40 -5.55
C ARG A 35 6.59 -1.29 -5.90
N THR A 36 6.17 -0.03 -5.82
CA THR A 36 7.05 1.11 -6.02
C THR A 36 8.17 1.14 -4.97
N ALA A 37 7.83 0.87 -3.71
CA ALA A 37 8.78 0.73 -2.61
C ALA A 37 9.78 -0.42 -2.86
N ALA A 38 9.31 -1.56 -3.38
CA ALA A 38 10.17 -2.69 -3.73
C ALA A 38 11.15 -2.34 -4.86
N THR A 39 10.73 -1.56 -5.86
CA THR A 39 11.64 -1.06 -6.89
C THR A 39 12.71 -0.14 -6.30
N SER A 40 12.34 0.79 -5.41
CA SER A 40 13.34 1.63 -4.72
C SER A 40 14.26 0.83 -3.81
N GLN A 41 13.78 -0.23 -3.16
CA GLN A 41 14.61 -1.14 -2.35
C GLN A 41 15.65 -1.86 -3.22
N GLN A 42 15.27 -2.28 -4.42
CA GLN A 42 16.22 -2.88 -5.37
C GLN A 42 17.28 -1.88 -5.82
N LEU A 43 16.91 -0.61 -6.06
CA LEU A 43 17.87 0.44 -6.39
C LEU A 43 18.84 0.70 -5.22
N TYR A 44 18.32 0.79 -3.99
CA TYR A 44 19.14 0.94 -2.79
C TYR A 44 20.12 -0.24 -2.62
N TYR A 45 19.66 -1.46 -2.87
CA TYR A 45 20.49 -2.67 -2.78
C TYR A 45 21.64 -2.68 -3.79
N VAL A 46 21.42 -2.17 -5.01
CA VAL A 46 22.46 -2.08 -6.04
C VAL A 46 23.60 -1.15 -5.60
N ASP A 47 23.28 -0.08 -4.87
CA ASP A 47 24.28 0.92 -4.45
C ASP A 47 24.95 0.59 -3.11
N GLN A 48 24.19 0.04 -2.16
CA GLN A 48 24.66 -0.16 -0.77
C GLN A 48 24.90 -1.62 -0.39
N ASN A 49 24.61 -2.58 -1.28
CA ASN A 49 24.70 -4.02 -1.02
C ASN A 49 23.91 -4.50 0.22
N ALA A 50 22.93 -3.73 0.67
CA ALA A 50 22.02 -4.03 1.77
C ALA A 50 20.64 -3.46 1.47
N TYR A 51 19.58 -3.94 2.13
CA TYR A 51 18.25 -3.34 2.02
C TYR A 51 18.08 -2.19 3.02
N ALA A 52 17.30 -1.18 2.65
CA ALA A 52 17.01 -0.05 3.51
C ALA A 52 16.15 -0.47 4.70
N GLY A 53 16.53 -0.03 5.90
CA GLY A 53 15.82 -0.32 7.15
C GLY A 53 14.65 0.61 7.41
N THR A 54 14.53 1.69 6.65
CA THR A 54 13.47 2.69 6.80
C THR A 54 12.95 3.14 5.43
N ALA A 55 11.67 3.56 5.39
CA ALA A 55 11.08 4.10 4.18
C ALA A 55 11.69 5.46 3.77
N THR A 56 12.27 6.21 4.72
CA THR A 56 12.94 7.49 4.48
C THR A 56 14.19 7.33 3.63
N GLU A 57 14.95 6.25 3.83
CA GLU A 57 16.14 5.95 3.02
C GLU A 57 15.77 5.70 1.56
N LEU A 58 14.57 5.20 1.29
CA LEU A 58 14.06 4.96 -0.06
C LEU A 58 13.64 6.25 -0.79
N GLU A 59 13.41 7.35 -0.08
CA GLU A 59 13.03 8.62 -0.70
C GLU A 59 14.12 9.18 -1.62
N ALA A 60 15.39 8.97 -1.23
CA ALA A 60 16.55 9.29 -2.06
C ALA A 60 16.57 8.50 -3.39
N TYR A 61 15.90 7.35 -3.42
CA TYR A 61 15.80 6.43 -4.55
C TYR A 61 14.47 6.56 -5.30
N GLY A 62 13.76 7.66 -5.10
CA GLY A 62 12.54 8.01 -5.84
C GLY A 62 11.26 7.42 -5.26
N PHE A 63 11.30 6.80 -4.08
CA PHE A 63 10.08 6.43 -3.36
C PHE A 63 9.41 7.68 -2.78
N ARG A 64 8.09 7.72 -2.80
CA ARG A 64 7.32 8.75 -2.10
C ARG A 64 6.16 8.09 -1.37
N GLN A 65 6.05 8.42 -0.09
CA GLN A 65 4.93 8.01 0.75
C GLN A 65 3.61 8.47 0.11
N GLY A 66 2.68 7.53 -0.03
CA GLY A 66 1.31 7.79 -0.43
C GLY A 66 0.37 7.88 0.79
N GLU A 67 -0.93 7.91 0.52
CA GLU A 67 -1.97 7.88 1.57
C GLU A 67 -1.96 6.55 2.37
N GLN A 68 -1.46 5.48 1.75
CA GLN A 68 -1.09 4.23 2.40
C GLN A 68 0.40 4.28 2.74
N GLU A 69 0.71 4.59 4.00
CA GLU A 69 2.08 4.71 4.50
C GLU A 69 2.78 3.34 4.44
N VAL A 70 3.94 3.29 3.79
CA VAL A 70 4.75 2.07 3.73
C VAL A 70 5.74 2.11 4.88
N THR A 71 5.72 1.08 5.73
CA THR A 71 6.67 0.87 6.81
C THR A 71 7.59 -0.31 6.49
N VAL A 72 8.84 -0.21 6.91
CA VAL A 72 9.81 -1.31 6.81
C VAL A 72 9.80 -2.03 8.16
N GLY A 73 9.28 -3.25 8.20
CA GLY A 73 9.18 -4.05 9.44
C GLY A 73 10.45 -4.84 9.74
N ALA A 74 11.16 -5.28 8.70
CA ALA A 74 12.46 -5.93 8.81
C ALA A 74 13.29 -5.64 7.55
N ALA A 75 14.59 -5.39 7.71
CA ALA A 75 15.53 -5.31 6.60
C ALA A 75 16.92 -5.74 7.06
N ASP A 76 17.55 -6.57 6.23
CA ASP A 76 18.90 -7.06 6.41
C ASP A 76 19.68 -6.96 5.09
N ALA A 77 20.92 -7.46 5.06
CA ALA A 77 21.70 -7.54 3.82
C ALA A 77 21.13 -8.52 2.77
N SER A 78 20.21 -9.42 3.17
CA SER A 78 19.71 -10.49 2.31
C SER A 78 18.19 -10.49 2.11
N THR A 79 17.43 -9.87 3.01
CA THR A 79 15.97 -9.88 2.97
C THR A 79 15.41 -8.54 3.41
N TYR A 80 14.18 -8.26 2.99
CA TYR A 80 13.40 -7.15 3.49
C TYR A 80 11.94 -7.59 3.61
N CYS A 81 11.23 -6.95 4.53
CA CYS A 81 9.79 -6.98 4.65
C CYS A 81 9.29 -5.55 4.80
N MET A 82 8.44 -5.14 3.87
CA MET A 82 7.72 -3.87 3.94
C MET A 82 6.23 -4.14 4.02
N GLU A 83 5.51 -3.31 4.76
CA GLU A 83 4.08 -3.42 4.94
C GLU A 83 3.37 -2.08 4.73
N ALA A 84 2.11 -2.14 4.30
CA ALA A 84 1.27 -0.98 4.07
C ALA A 84 -0.18 -1.31 4.45
N PRO A 85 -0.88 -0.40 5.16
CA PRO A 85 -2.28 -0.58 5.50
C PRO A 85 -3.15 -0.37 4.25
N GLY A 86 -4.09 -1.29 3.99
CA GLY A 86 -5.14 -1.15 2.98
C GLY A 86 -6.47 -0.66 3.58
N GLY A 87 -7.53 -0.74 2.79
CA GLY A 87 -8.91 -0.48 3.25
C GLY A 87 -9.49 -1.65 4.05
N GLY A 88 -9.11 -2.88 3.72
CA GLY A 88 -9.61 -4.11 4.37
C GLY A 88 -8.58 -4.88 5.20
N GLY A 89 -7.31 -4.50 5.18
CA GLY A 89 -6.24 -5.19 5.94
C GLY A 89 -4.84 -4.71 5.57
N THR A 90 -3.82 -5.24 6.24
CA THR A 90 -2.41 -4.91 5.94
C THR A 90 -1.86 -5.84 4.87
N PHE A 91 -1.08 -5.26 3.95
CA PHE A 91 -0.35 -6.00 2.93
C PHE A 91 1.14 -5.89 3.20
N LYS A 92 1.87 -6.95 2.91
CA LYS A 92 3.33 -6.97 2.98
C LYS A 92 3.94 -7.40 1.66
N ILE A 93 5.19 -7.02 1.46
CA ILE A 93 6.02 -7.49 0.35
C ILE A 93 7.39 -7.88 0.89
N THR A 94 7.83 -9.08 0.52
CA THR A 94 9.16 -9.60 0.84
C THR A 94 9.98 -9.80 -0.43
N GLN A 95 11.30 -9.88 -0.26
CA GLN A 95 12.24 -10.10 -1.37
C GLN A 95 11.97 -11.43 -2.12
N ASP A 96 11.61 -12.49 -1.40
CA ASP A 96 11.39 -13.84 -1.96
C ASP A 96 10.14 -13.95 -2.84
N THR A 97 9.05 -13.28 -2.46
CA THR A 97 7.77 -13.42 -3.17
C THR A 97 7.60 -12.40 -4.29
N GLY A 98 8.30 -11.26 -4.22
CA GLY A 98 8.25 -10.19 -5.25
C GLY A 98 6.84 -9.64 -5.51
N ARG A 99 5.86 -9.99 -4.68
CA ARG A 99 4.44 -9.68 -4.85
C ARG A 99 3.86 -9.28 -3.49
N PRO A 100 2.97 -8.26 -3.44
CA PRO A 100 2.23 -7.95 -2.24
C PRO A 100 1.29 -9.10 -1.84
N GLU A 101 1.40 -9.56 -0.60
CA GLU A 101 0.57 -10.57 0.04
C GLU A 101 -0.13 -9.99 1.27
N SER A 102 -1.26 -10.57 1.68
CA SER A 102 -1.97 -10.12 2.89
C SER A 102 -1.23 -10.59 4.13
N GLY A 103 -0.94 -9.67 5.05
CA GLY A 103 -0.26 -9.97 6.31
C GLY A 103 0.62 -8.82 6.78
N THR A 104 1.20 -9.00 7.96
CA THR A 104 2.21 -8.09 8.52
C THR A 104 3.60 -8.70 8.37
N CYS A 105 4.59 -7.81 8.41
CA CYS A 105 5.91 -8.17 8.87
C CYS A 105 5.83 -8.53 10.38
#